data_AF-A0AAV0V2B3-F1
#
_entry.id   AF-A0AAV0V2B3-F1
#
_cell.length_a   1.000
_cell.length_b   1.000
_cell.length_c   1.000
_cell.angle_alpha   90.00
_cell.angle_beta   90.00
_cell.angle_gamma   90.00
#
_symmetry.space_group_name_H-M   'P 1'
#
loop_
_entity.id
_entity.type
_entity.pdbx_description
1 polymer ?
#
loop_
_entity_poly.entity_id
_entity_poly.type
_entity_poly.pdbx_seq_one_letter_code
_entity_poly.pdbx_strand_id
1 'polypeptide(L)'
;MSAMQRTYYKEVIAKDAEVLNGVVKAQGSRIHLLNILPQLRKVCDHPYLFPGAEPEPFVEGSHFARNSGKLFVLHQILPRLKQEGHRILIFSQSPPFLDIIQDFLTLERKDPETFVFLFSTRAGGMELSLQSTDTIVFTDSDFNPQMDLQAVALAYRLGQSKPIHVTKSSSMQKQSKEASIDALEKRYTWLIASVTLHAELMVATTKMTMIVAPACWI
;
A
#
# COMPACT_ATOMS: atom_id res chain seq x y z
N MET A 1 1.01 -16.82 -1.80
CA MET A 1 -0.43 -16.90 -1.50
C MET A 1 -0.74 -18.20 -0.79
N SER A 2 -1.58 -18.18 0.24
CA SER A 2 -2.06 -19.38 0.95
C SER A 2 -2.89 -20.29 0.03
N ALA A 3 -3.23 -21.49 0.50
CA ALA A 3 -4.14 -22.38 -0.24
C ALA A 3 -5.51 -21.71 -0.45
N MET A 4 -6.06 -21.12 0.62
CA MET A 4 -7.35 -20.43 0.60
C MET A 4 -7.36 -19.22 -0.35
N GLN A 5 -6.30 -18.39 -0.31
CA GLN A 5 -6.15 -17.27 -1.24
C GLN A 5 -6.15 -17.72 -2.70
N ARG A 6 -5.51 -18.85 -3.01
CA ARG A 6 -5.50 -19.40 -4.38
C ARG A 6 -6.88 -19.86 -4.84
N THR A 7 -7.69 -20.42 -3.95
CA THR A 7 -9.07 -20.81 -4.24
C THR A 7 -9.92 -19.59 -4.57
N TYR A 8 -9.96 -18.60 -3.67
CA TYR A 8 -10.71 -17.35 -3.90
C TYR A 8 -10.22 -16.58 -5.14
N TYR A 9 -8.91 -16.58 -5.40
CA TYR A 9 -8.35 -15.94 -6.60
C TYR A 9 -8.90 -16.58 -7.88
N LYS A 10 -8.96 -17.91 -7.92
CA LYS A 10 -9.55 -18.65 -9.05
C LYS A 10 -11.04 -18.39 -9.18
N GLU A 11 -11.78 -18.35 -8.07
CA GLU A 11 -13.21 -18.07 -8.09
C GLU A 11 -13.54 -16.67 -8.59
N VAL A 12 -12.80 -15.66 -8.15
CA VAL A 12 -12.97 -14.28 -8.63
C VAL A 12 -12.70 -14.20 -10.14
N ILE A 13 -11.65 -14.86 -10.64
CA ILE A 13 -11.37 -14.88 -12.08
C ILE A 13 -12.42 -15.69 -12.83
N ALA A 14 -12.87 -16.81 -12.30
CA ALA A 14 -13.83 -17.71 -12.96
C ALA A 14 -15.22 -17.08 -13.11
N LYS A 15 -15.70 -16.37 -12.08
CA LYS A 15 -16.98 -15.65 -12.12
C LYS A 15 -17.06 -14.64 -13.28
N ASP A 16 -15.92 -14.08 -13.66
CA ASP A 16 -15.82 -13.08 -14.74
C ASP A 16 -15.15 -13.64 -16.01
N ALA A 17 -14.79 -14.93 -16.06
CA ALA A 17 -14.07 -15.54 -17.18
C ALA A 17 -14.92 -15.62 -18.47
N GLU A 18 -16.22 -15.88 -18.34
CA GLU A 18 -17.16 -15.86 -19.47
C GLU A 18 -17.26 -14.47 -20.09
N VAL A 19 -17.23 -13.43 -19.24
CA VAL A 19 -17.26 -12.03 -19.65
C VAL A 19 -15.92 -11.61 -20.27
N LEU A 20 -14.79 -11.99 -19.68
CA LEU A 20 -13.45 -11.72 -20.20
C LEU A 20 -13.22 -12.33 -21.61
N ASN A 21 -13.77 -13.51 -21.87
CA ASN A 21 -13.67 -14.16 -23.18
C ASN A 21 -14.56 -13.47 -24.25
N GLY A 22 -15.70 -12.88 -23.86
CA GLY A 22 -16.54 -12.06 -24.75
C GLY A 22 -15.97 -10.65 -25.03
N VAL A 23 -15.12 -10.14 -24.13
CA VAL A 23 -14.58 -8.76 -24.13
C VAL A 23 -13.47 -8.50 -25.15
N VAL A 24 -12.89 -9.53 -25.76
CA VAL A 24 -11.88 -9.36 -26.83
C VAL A 24 -12.45 -8.62 -28.07
N LYS A 25 -13.77 -8.43 -28.16
CA LYS A 25 -14.45 -7.82 -29.32
C LYS A 25 -15.05 -6.42 -29.14
N ALA A 26 -15.04 -5.78 -27.95
CA ALA A 26 -15.71 -4.46 -27.79
C ALA A 26 -15.10 -3.51 -26.73
N GLN A 27 -15.24 -2.19 -26.96
CA GLN A 27 -14.76 -1.07 -26.14
C GLN A 27 -15.31 -1.00 -24.68
N GLY A 28 -16.22 -1.89 -24.26
CA GLY A 28 -16.74 -2.00 -22.88
C GLY A 28 -15.75 -2.62 -21.87
N SER A 29 -14.58 -3.05 -22.32
CA SER A 29 -13.55 -3.78 -21.56
C SER A 29 -13.06 -3.13 -20.25
N ARG A 30 -12.95 -1.80 -20.21
CA ARG A 30 -12.29 -1.11 -19.08
C ARG A 30 -13.13 -1.09 -17.80
N ILE A 31 -14.44 -0.91 -17.91
CA ILE A 31 -15.32 -0.77 -16.73
C ILE A 31 -15.40 -2.07 -15.94
N HIS A 32 -15.42 -3.23 -16.63
CA HIS A 32 -15.41 -4.54 -15.97
C HIS A 32 -14.06 -4.84 -15.30
N LEU A 33 -12.94 -4.51 -15.94
CA LEU A 33 -11.61 -4.72 -15.35
C LEU A 33 -11.44 -3.90 -14.06
N LEU A 34 -11.95 -2.66 -14.04
CA LEU A 34 -11.92 -1.78 -12.87
C LEU A 34 -12.73 -2.30 -11.69
N ASN A 35 -13.71 -3.19 -11.92
CA ASN A 35 -14.50 -3.83 -10.85
C ASN A 35 -13.82 -5.11 -10.31
N ILE A 36 -13.08 -5.83 -11.16
CA ILE A 36 -12.36 -7.06 -10.79
C ILE A 36 -11.10 -6.74 -9.98
N LEU A 37 -10.36 -5.70 -10.38
CA LEU A 37 -9.08 -5.33 -9.75
C LEU A 37 -9.18 -5.11 -8.22
N PRO A 38 -10.19 -4.38 -7.70
CA PRO A 38 -10.40 -4.26 -6.25
C PRO A 38 -10.62 -5.61 -5.55
N GLN A 39 -11.31 -6.56 -6.18
CA GLN A 39 -11.54 -7.88 -5.59
C GLN A 39 -10.25 -8.71 -5.57
N LEU A 40 -9.46 -8.66 -6.65
CA LEU A 40 -8.16 -9.33 -6.69
C LEU A 40 -7.19 -8.77 -5.63
N ARG A 41 -7.22 -7.45 -5.38
CA ARG A 41 -6.46 -6.83 -4.28
C ARG A 41 -6.86 -7.39 -2.92
N LYS A 42 -8.17 -7.47 -2.63
CA LYS A 42 -8.68 -8.09 -1.39
C LYS A 42 -8.19 -9.52 -1.19
N VAL A 43 -8.21 -10.35 -2.24
CA VAL A 43 -7.70 -11.74 -2.14
C VAL A 43 -6.21 -11.75 -1.77
N CYS A 44 -5.42 -10.84 -2.34
CA CYS A 44 -3.99 -10.75 -2.06
C CYS A 44 -3.69 -10.31 -0.62
N ASP A 45 -4.57 -9.49 -0.03
CA ASP A 45 -4.48 -9.04 1.37
C ASP A 45 -4.91 -10.14 2.35
N HIS A 46 -6.18 -10.52 2.33
CA HIS A 46 -6.72 -11.57 3.19
C HIS A 46 -8.03 -12.19 2.65
N PRO A 47 -8.21 -13.53 2.67
CA PRO A 47 -9.47 -14.15 2.27
C PRO A 47 -10.69 -13.69 3.09
N TYR A 48 -10.52 -13.40 4.38
CA TYR A 48 -11.62 -12.97 5.26
C TYR A 48 -12.19 -11.59 4.93
N LEU A 49 -11.59 -10.86 3.99
CA LEU A 49 -12.21 -9.66 3.42
C LEU A 49 -13.44 -9.99 2.56
N PHE A 50 -13.65 -11.27 2.23
CA PHE A 50 -14.86 -11.75 1.57
C PHE A 50 -15.88 -12.26 2.60
N PRO A 51 -17.16 -11.89 2.45
CA PRO A 51 -18.20 -12.34 3.36
C PRO A 51 -18.32 -13.87 3.32
N GLY A 52 -18.42 -14.50 4.50
CA GLY A 52 -18.54 -15.95 4.65
C GLY A 52 -17.25 -16.74 4.34
N ALA A 53 -16.12 -16.06 4.16
CA ALA A 53 -14.84 -16.74 3.98
C ALA A 53 -14.27 -17.25 5.30
N GLU A 54 -14.50 -16.54 6.40
CA GLU A 54 -14.07 -16.98 7.73
C GLU A 54 -14.99 -18.10 8.25
N PRO A 55 -14.43 -19.25 8.69
CA PRO A 55 -15.23 -20.36 9.17
C PRO A 55 -15.87 -20.05 10.53
N GLU A 56 -17.15 -20.39 10.70
CA GLU A 56 -17.82 -20.34 11.99
C GLU A 56 -17.44 -21.58 12.84
N PRO A 57 -17.18 -21.44 14.16
CA PRO A 57 -17.24 -20.22 14.97
C PRO A 57 -16.03 -19.29 14.75
N PHE A 58 -16.26 -17.97 14.84
CA PHE A 58 -15.21 -16.95 14.82
C PHE A 58 -14.30 -17.11 16.03
N VAL A 59 -13.19 -17.84 15.85
CA VAL A 59 -12.22 -18.11 16.90
C VAL A 59 -10.93 -17.43 16.53
N GLU A 60 -10.50 -16.50 17.37
CA GLU A 60 -9.23 -15.84 17.18
C GLU A 60 -8.05 -16.82 17.33
N GLY A 61 -7.11 -16.82 16.37
CA GLY A 61 -5.93 -17.70 16.46
C GLY A 61 -5.01 -17.72 15.24
N SER A 62 -4.06 -18.65 15.21
CA SER A 62 -3.01 -18.78 14.17
C SER A 62 -3.52 -18.91 12.73
N HIS A 63 -4.82 -19.19 12.56
CA HIS A 63 -5.47 -19.29 11.27
C HIS A 63 -5.43 -17.97 10.44
N PHE A 64 -5.36 -16.79 11.07
CA PHE A 64 -5.16 -15.51 10.37
C PHE A 64 -3.84 -15.50 9.57
N ALA A 65 -2.73 -15.78 10.25
CA ALA A 65 -1.42 -15.85 9.61
C ALA A 65 -1.32 -17.01 8.60
N ARG A 66 -1.96 -18.15 8.87
CA ARG A 66 -1.95 -19.31 7.93
C ARG A 66 -2.71 -19.02 6.64
N ASN A 67 -3.80 -18.26 6.72
CA ASN A 67 -4.69 -18.02 5.60
C ASN A 67 -4.30 -16.80 4.75
N SER A 68 -3.38 -15.96 5.19
CA SER A 68 -2.77 -14.90 4.35
C SER A 68 -1.26 -15.00 4.26
N GLY A 69 -0.74 -14.99 3.03
CA GLY A 69 0.71 -14.94 2.81
C GLY A 69 1.37 -13.67 3.34
N LYS A 70 0.66 -12.53 3.34
CA LYS A 70 1.20 -11.26 3.86
C LYS A 70 1.29 -11.30 5.39
N LEU A 71 0.22 -11.73 6.06
CA LEU A 71 0.21 -11.89 7.51
C LEU A 71 1.22 -12.96 7.96
N PHE A 72 1.40 -14.03 7.19
CA PHE A 72 2.42 -15.04 7.49
C PHE A 72 3.84 -14.45 7.54
N VAL A 73 4.18 -13.61 6.55
CA VAL A 73 5.48 -12.93 6.53
C VAL A 73 5.60 -11.96 7.70
N LEU A 74 4.55 -11.16 7.96
CA LEU A 74 4.50 -10.26 9.11
C LEU A 74 4.73 -11.02 10.42
N HIS A 75 4.02 -12.13 10.64
CA HIS A 75 4.19 -13.00 11.80
C HIS A 75 5.64 -13.49 11.98
N GLN A 76 6.40 -13.72 10.90
CA GLN A 76 7.80 -14.13 10.98
C GLN A 76 8.78 -12.98 11.25
N ILE A 77 8.53 -11.78 10.72
CA ILE A 77 9.45 -10.64 10.84
C ILE A 77 9.23 -9.83 12.12
N LEU A 78 7.99 -9.71 12.58
CA LEU A 78 7.64 -8.87 13.73
C LEU A 78 8.38 -9.26 15.02
N PRO A 79 8.53 -10.55 15.38
CA PRO A 79 9.28 -10.94 16.58
C PRO A 79 10.75 -10.54 16.53
N ARG A 80 11.38 -10.64 15.35
CA ARG A 80 12.79 -10.27 15.16
C ARG A 80 12.99 -8.76 15.33
N LEU A 81 12.14 -7.98 14.66
CA LEU A 81 12.16 -6.52 14.74
C LEU A 81 11.87 -6.03 16.17
N LYS A 82 10.99 -6.73 16.92
CA LYS A 82 10.74 -6.45 18.34
C LYS A 82 11.97 -6.73 19.20
N GLN A 83 12.68 -7.84 18.99
CA GLN A 83 13.90 -8.18 19.72
C GLN A 83 15.03 -7.16 19.48
N GLU A 84 15.10 -6.62 18.27
CA GLU A 84 16.07 -5.58 17.88
C GLU A 84 15.66 -4.17 18.38
N GLY A 85 14.46 -4.02 18.95
CA GLY A 85 13.97 -2.75 19.49
C GLY A 85 13.52 -1.75 18.41
N HIS A 86 13.09 -2.25 17.24
CA HIS A 86 12.53 -1.43 16.17
C HIS A 86 11.07 -1.06 16.47
N ARG A 87 10.70 0.18 16.11
CA ARG A 87 9.33 0.68 16.13
C ARG A 87 8.79 0.67 14.71
N ILE A 88 7.69 -0.05 14.52
CA ILE A 88 7.19 -0.43 13.21
C ILE A 88 5.93 0.36 12.90
N LEU A 89 5.85 0.86 11.67
CA LEU A 89 4.70 1.54 11.11
C LEU A 89 4.20 0.75 9.91
N ILE A 90 2.98 0.23 10.01
CA ILE A 90 2.36 -0.56 8.95
C ILE A 90 1.31 0.30 8.24
N PHE A 91 1.45 0.41 6.93
CA PHE A 91 0.50 1.12 6.07
C PHE A 91 -0.28 0.16 5.19
N SER A 92 -1.60 0.42 5.07
CA SER A 92 -2.50 -0.30 4.16
C SER A 92 -3.46 0.65 3.44
N GLN A 93 -3.81 0.38 2.17
CA GLN A 93 -4.93 1.08 1.50
C GLN A 93 -6.30 0.55 1.95
N SER A 94 -6.38 -0.67 2.50
CA SER A 94 -7.64 -1.32 2.88
C SER A 94 -7.87 -1.21 4.40
N PRO A 95 -8.81 -0.36 4.87
CA PRO A 95 -9.13 -0.27 6.29
C PRO A 95 -9.60 -1.61 6.89
N PRO A 96 -10.47 -2.40 6.24
CA PRO A 96 -10.87 -3.70 6.78
C PRO A 96 -9.70 -4.68 6.94
N PHE A 97 -8.61 -4.50 6.18
CA PHE A 97 -7.41 -5.32 6.37
C PHE A 97 -6.59 -4.87 7.59
N LEU A 98 -6.62 -3.57 7.92
CA LEU A 98 -6.02 -3.06 9.16
C LEU A 98 -6.74 -3.62 10.38
N ASP A 99 -8.06 -3.77 10.33
CA ASP A 99 -8.84 -4.39 11.40
C ASP A 99 -8.38 -5.84 11.64
N ILE A 100 -8.22 -6.64 10.56
CA ILE A 100 -7.69 -8.01 10.66
C ILE A 100 -6.26 -8.02 11.23
N ILE A 101 -5.40 -7.08 10.83
CA ILE A 101 -4.04 -6.97 11.37
C ILE A 101 -4.10 -6.60 12.86
N GLN A 102 -5.02 -5.72 13.26
CA GLN A 102 -5.21 -5.33 14.66
C GLN A 102 -5.62 -6.53 15.52
N ASP A 103 -6.57 -7.33 15.07
CA ASP A 103 -7.01 -8.55 15.76
C ASP A 103 -5.84 -9.55 15.88
N PHE A 104 -5.12 -9.77 14.78
CA PHE A 104 -3.91 -10.59 14.75
C PHE A 104 -2.83 -10.11 15.75
N LEU A 105 -2.55 -8.81 15.79
CA LEU A 105 -1.56 -8.24 16.72
C LEU A 105 -2.01 -8.28 18.17
N THR A 106 -3.32 -8.16 18.42
CA THR A 106 -3.91 -8.25 19.76
C THR A 106 -3.77 -9.66 20.32
N LEU A 107 -3.89 -10.68 19.47
CA LEU A 107 -3.68 -12.09 19.85
C LEU A 107 -2.23 -12.41 20.18
N GLU A 108 -1.29 -11.91 19.38
CA GLU A 108 0.14 -12.13 19.57
C GLU A 108 0.70 -11.27 20.73
N ARG A 109 -0.07 -10.29 21.23
CA ARG A 109 0.33 -9.39 22.31
C ARG A 109 0.37 -10.12 23.65
N LYS A 110 1.58 -10.51 24.05
CA LYS A 110 1.91 -10.87 25.44
C LYS A 110 2.31 -9.66 26.30
N ASP A 111 2.65 -8.51 25.69
CA ASP A 111 3.14 -7.33 26.40
C ASP A 111 2.38 -6.04 26.02
N PRO A 112 2.15 -5.11 26.97
CA PRO A 112 1.37 -3.89 26.77
C PRO A 112 2.10 -2.79 25.96
N GLU A 113 3.41 -2.88 25.71
CA GLU A 113 4.12 -1.85 24.97
C GLU A 113 3.71 -1.82 23.49
N THR A 114 3.38 -0.62 22.98
CA THR A 114 2.97 -0.39 21.59
C THR A 114 4.20 -0.25 20.70
N PHE A 115 4.61 -1.37 20.07
CA PHE A 115 5.74 -1.39 19.12
C PHE A 115 5.31 -1.25 17.65
N VAL A 116 4.04 -1.54 17.34
CA VAL A 116 3.46 -1.43 15.98
C VAL A 116 2.38 -0.36 15.97
N PHE A 117 2.45 0.52 14.98
CA PHE A 117 1.39 1.46 14.64
C PHE A 117 0.78 1.09 13.29
N LEU A 118 -0.55 1.11 13.21
CA LEU A 118 -1.30 0.81 12.00
C LEU A 118 -1.89 2.10 11.43
N PHE A 119 -1.67 2.36 10.14
CA PHE A 119 -2.20 3.54 9.46
C PHE A 119 -2.77 3.17 8.09
N SER A 120 -3.79 3.92 7.68
CA SER A 120 -4.18 3.93 6.28
C SER A 120 -3.23 4.83 5.48
N THR A 121 -2.82 4.40 4.30
CA THR A 121 -2.09 5.26 3.34
C THR A 121 -2.87 6.52 2.97
N ARG A 122 -4.22 6.48 3.00
CA ARG A 122 -5.06 7.67 2.77
C ARG A 122 -4.99 8.67 3.91
N ALA A 123 -4.66 8.23 5.12
CA ALA A 123 -4.40 9.09 6.26
C ALA A 123 -2.99 9.72 6.21
N GLY A 124 -2.17 9.38 5.22
CA GLY A 124 -0.81 9.90 5.05
C GLY A 124 -0.73 11.41 4.79
N GLY A 125 -1.82 12.05 4.38
CA GLY A 125 -1.91 13.51 4.23
C GLY A 125 -2.16 14.28 5.53
N MET A 126 -2.24 13.60 6.68
CA MET A 126 -2.43 14.24 7.99
C MET A 126 -1.09 14.78 8.53
N GLU A 127 -1.11 15.93 9.22
CA GLU A 127 0.08 16.59 9.80
C GLU A 127 0.64 15.88 11.06
N LEU A 128 0.72 14.56 11.06
CA LEU A 128 1.28 13.80 12.18
C LEU A 128 2.80 13.68 12.06
N SER A 129 3.50 13.57 13.19
CA SER A 129 4.94 13.31 13.24
C SER A 129 5.22 12.03 14.04
N LEU A 130 5.77 11.04 13.35
CA LEU A 130 6.12 9.72 13.91
C LEU A 130 7.62 9.47 13.77
N GLN A 131 8.42 10.46 14.18
CA GLN A 131 9.89 10.45 14.10
C GLN A 131 10.54 9.31 14.89
N SER A 132 9.76 8.71 15.80
CA SER A 132 10.19 7.64 16.66
C SER A 132 10.33 6.29 15.91
N THR A 133 9.61 6.14 14.80
CA THR A 133 9.55 4.92 13.99
C THR A 133 10.74 4.83 13.04
N ASP A 134 11.41 3.68 13.03
CA ASP A 134 12.53 3.37 12.14
C ASP A 134 12.19 2.36 11.05
N THR A 135 11.14 1.53 11.21
CA THR A 135 10.72 0.57 10.18
C THR A 135 9.34 0.89 9.65
N ILE A 136 9.20 1.00 8.32
CA ILE A 136 7.94 1.23 7.63
C ILE A 136 7.65 0.03 6.74
N VAL A 137 6.47 -0.57 6.90
CA VAL A 137 6.01 -1.70 6.10
C VAL A 137 4.72 -1.32 5.37
N PHE A 138 4.76 -1.30 4.05
CA PHE A 138 3.55 -1.18 3.23
C PHE A 138 2.99 -2.59 2.96
N THR A 139 1.79 -2.87 3.45
CA THR A 139 1.11 -4.15 3.14
C THR A 139 0.61 -4.19 1.71
N ASP A 140 0.21 -3.05 1.19
CA ASP A 140 -0.17 -2.85 -0.19
C ASP A 140 0.16 -1.42 -0.61
N SER A 141 0.48 -1.25 -1.89
CA SER A 141 0.91 0.03 -2.45
C SER A 141 -0.24 0.74 -3.14
N ASP A 142 -0.23 2.07 -3.05
CA ASP A 142 -1.12 2.89 -3.85
C ASP A 142 -0.64 2.97 -5.31
N PHE A 143 -1.58 3.14 -6.24
CA PHE A 143 -1.26 3.38 -7.65
C PHE A 143 -0.58 4.74 -7.86
N ASN A 144 -0.85 5.71 -6.99
CA ASN A 144 -0.16 6.98 -6.90
C ASN A 144 0.98 6.90 -5.88
N PRO A 145 2.24 6.81 -6.32
CA PRO A 145 3.39 6.70 -5.41
C PRO A 145 3.56 7.91 -4.49
N GLN A 146 2.97 9.06 -4.84
CA GLN A 146 3.01 10.25 -3.99
C GLN A 146 2.34 10.01 -2.64
N MET A 147 1.30 9.15 -2.61
CA MET A 147 0.62 8.77 -1.37
C MET A 147 1.57 7.98 -0.45
N ASP A 148 2.31 7.02 -1.01
CA ASP A 148 3.31 6.26 -0.25
C ASP A 148 4.45 7.18 0.23
N LEU A 149 4.90 8.13 -0.59
CA LEU A 149 5.94 9.10 -0.20
C LEU A 149 5.49 10.00 0.96
N GLN A 150 4.23 10.45 0.94
CA GLN A 150 3.63 11.19 2.06
C GLN A 150 3.58 10.35 3.33
N ALA A 151 3.22 9.07 3.21
CA ALA A 151 3.23 8.14 4.33
C ALA A 151 4.65 7.95 4.91
N VAL A 152 5.69 7.86 4.06
CA VAL A 152 7.10 7.81 4.52
C VAL A 152 7.51 9.11 5.21
N ALA A 153 7.05 10.27 4.72
CA ALA A 153 7.37 11.58 5.29
C ALA A 153 6.86 11.77 6.74
N LEU A 154 5.91 10.94 7.21
CA LEU A 154 5.50 10.92 8.62
C LEU A 154 6.63 10.52 9.56
N ALA A 155 7.51 9.60 9.12
CA ALA A 155 8.68 9.16 9.88
C ALA A 155 9.96 9.88 9.43
N TYR A 156 10.10 10.17 8.13
CA TYR A 156 11.24 10.89 7.57
C TYR A 156 11.08 12.42 7.76
N ARG A 157 11.37 12.90 8.98
CA ARG A 157 11.29 14.32 9.33
C ARG A 157 12.49 14.76 10.18
N LEU A 158 12.75 16.05 10.23
CA LEU A 158 13.84 16.66 11.01
C LEU A 158 13.74 16.25 12.49
N GLY A 159 14.71 15.47 12.98
CA GLY A 159 14.70 14.88 14.33
C GLY A 159 14.90 13.36 14.33
N GLN A 160 14.76 12.69 13.19
CA GLN A 160 15.08 11.27 13.06
C GLN A 160 16.60 11.04 13.08
N SER A 161 17.07 10.18 13.99
CA SER A 161 18.49 9.82 14.14
C SER A 161 18.81 8.42 13.60
N LYS A 162 17.81 7.55 13.50
CA LYS A 162 17.97 6.17 13.00
C LYS A 162 17.76 6.09 11.49
N PRO A 163 18.46 5.20 10.78
CA PRO A 163 18.15 4.92 9.38
C PRO A 163 16.74 4.33 9.25
N ILE A 164 15.94 4.86 8.33
CA ILE A 164 14.58 4.37 8.10
C ILE A 164 14.61 3.23 7.08
N HIS A 165 14.09 2.07 7.48
CA HIS A 165 13.89 0.93 6.58
C HIS A 165 12.48 0.96 6.00
N VAL A 166 12.34 0.92 4.67
CA VAL A 166 11.04 0.88 3.99
C VAL A 166 10.93 -0.45 3.24
N THR A 167 9.95 -1.27 3.64
CA THR A 167 9.64 -2.53 2.98
C THR A 167 8.26 -2.46 2.33
N LYS A 168 8.15 -2.85 1.06
CA LYS A 168 6.86 -3.01 0.39
C LYS A 168 6.55 -4.49 0.23
N SER A 169 5.41 -4.93 0.76
CA SER A 169 4.88 -6.26 0.55
C SER A 169 4.20 -6.32 -0.82
N SER A 170 5.01 -6.44 -1.87
CA SER A 170 4.49 -6.98 -3.13
C SER A 170 4.15 -8.43 -2.85
N SER A 171 2.86 -8.73 -2.73
CA SER A 171 2.40 -10.12 -2.71
C SER A 171 3.11 -10.82 -3.86
N MET A 172 3.92 -11.85 -3.57
CA MET A 172 4.68 -12.58 -4.59
C MET A 172 3.72 -13.17 -5.63
N GLN A 173 3.36 -12.38 -6.64
CA GLN A 173 2.91 -12.80 -7.95
C GLN A 173 4.20 -13.10 -8.71
N LYS A 174 4.75 -14.29 -8.47
CA LYS A 174 5.85 -14.78 -9.29
C LYS A 174 5.27 -14.96 -10.71
N GLN A 175 5.63 -14.03 -11.59
CA GLN A 175 5.57 -14.09 -13.06
C GLN A 175 4.18 -14.25 -13.67
N SER A 176 3.56 -13.18 -14.22
CA SER A 176 2.88 -13.24 -15.52
C SER A 176 2.18 -11.94 -15.91
N LYS A 177 1.47 -11.24 -15.01
CA LYS A 177 0.58 -10.12 -15.39
C LYS A 177 0.89 -8.77 -14.76
N GLU A 178 1.62 -8.75 -13.64
CA GLU A 178 1.96 -7.50 -12.95
C GLU A 178 3.12 -6.74 -13.60
N ALA A 179 3.92 -7.34 -14.48
CA ALA A 179 4.91 -6.61 -15.25
C ALA A 179 4.27 -5.48 -16.08
N SER A 180 3.03 -5.69 -16.56
CA SER A 180 2.27 -4.66 -17.27
C SER A 180 1.70 -3.60 -16.32
N ILE A 181 1.33 -3.97 -15.09
CA ILE A 181 0.81 -3.03 -14.08
C ILE A 181 1.96 -2.21 -13.48
N ASP A 182 3.09 -2.81 -13.11
CA ASP A 182 4.31 -2.12 -12.66
C ASP A 182 4.92 -1.25 -13.76
N ALA A 183 4.87 -1.68 -15.04
CA ALA A 183 5.24 -0.84 -16.17
C ALA A 183 4.27 0.34 -16.35
N LEU A 184 2.96 0.12 -16.15
CA LEU A 184 1.98 1.19 -16.16
C LEU A 184 2.17 2.13 -14.97
N GLU A 185 2.43 1.64 -13.76
CA GLU A 185 2.71 2.42 -12.56
C GLU A 185 3.97 3.26 -12.73
N LYS A 186 5.06 2.70 -13.27
CA LYS A 186 6.27 3.45 -13.65
C LYS A 186 5.95 4.52 -14.69
N ARG A 187 5.09 4.23 -15.66
CA ARG A 187 4.69 5.18 -16.71
C ARG A 187 3.77 6.28 -16.16
N TYR A 188 2.84 5.97 -15.28
CA TYR A 188 1.98 6.93 -14.56
C TYR A 188 2.81 7.80 -13.62
N THR A 189 3.77 7.21 -12.89
CA THR A 189 4.73 7.94 -12.04
C THR A 189 5.56 8.91 -12.88
N TRP A 190 6.04 8.48 -14.05
CA TRP A 190 6.80 9.33 -14.96
C TRP A 190 5.94 10.43 -15.58
N LEU A 191 4.69 10.14 -15.93
CA LEU A 191 3.72 11.13 -16.42
C LEU A 191 3.37 12.17 -15.36
N ILE A 192 3.08 11.74 -14.13
CA ILE A 192 2.80 12.62 -12.99
C ILE A 192 4.05 13.46 -12.70
N ALA A 193 5.23 12.84 -12.57
CA ALA A 193 6.48 13.56 -12.37
C ALA A 193 6.78 14.53 -13.51
N SER A 194 6.50 14.17 -14.77
CA SER A 194 6.67 15.05 -15.93
C SER A 194 5.71 16.24 -15.90
N VAL A 195 4.45 16.03 -15.51
CA VAL A 195 3.46 17.11 -15.36
C VAL A 195 3.80 18.01 -14.17
N THR A 196 4.25 17.45 -13.04
CA THR A 196 4.73 18.21 -11.88
C THR A 196 5.98 19.01 -12.22
N LEU A 197 6.95 18.43 -12.93
CA LEU A 197 8.16 19.12 -13.37
C LEU A 197 7.83 20.23 -14.39
N HIS A 198 6.85 20.02 -15.27
CA HIS A 198 6.35 21.07 -16.15
C HIS A 198 5.61 22.17 -15.38
N ALA A 199 4.85 21.83 -14.33
CA ALA A 199 4.21 22.83 -13.47
C ALA A 199 5.25 23.66 -12.70
N GLU A 200 6.32 23.02 -12.19
CA GLU A 200 7.45 23.71 -11.55
C GLU A 200 8.25 24.57 -12.53
N LEU A 201 8.49 24.09 -13.76
CA LEU A 201 9.12 24.90 -14.83
C LEU A 201 8.23 26.06 -15.29
N MET A 202 6.91 25.90 -15.32
CA MET A 202 5.97 26.97 -15.69
C MET A 202 5.85 28.03 -14.58
N VAL A 203 5.94 27.62 -13.31
CA VAL A 203 6.05 28.57 -12.18
C VAL A 203 7.42 29.27 -12.19
N ALA A 204 8.49 28.56 -12.56
CA ALA A 204 9.82 29.15 -12.68
C ALA A 204 9.94 30.14 -13.86
N THR A 205 9.28 29.87 -15.00
CA THR A 205 9.26 30.80 -16.15
C THR A 205 8.33 31.99 -15.93
N THR A 206 7.28 31.87 -15.11
CA THR A 206 6.41 33.00 -14.76
C THR A 206 7.03 33.97 -13.75
N LYS A 207 8.14 33.59 -13.08
CA LYS A 207 8.93 34.48 -12.20
C LYS A 207 10.11 35.20 -12.87
N MET A 208 10.30 35.05 -14.19
CA MET A 208 11.42 35.65 -14.93
C MET A 208 11.02 36.86 -15.80
N THR A 209 9.91 37.52 -15.48
CA THR A 209 9.48 38.75 -16.16
C THR A 209 9.00 39.80 -15.15
N MET A 210 9.89 40.21 -14.25
CA MET A 210 9.76 41.49 -13.54
C MET A 210 11.07 42.26 -13.64
N ILE A 211 11.16 43.00 -14.74
CA ILE A 211 11.58 44.41 -14.83
C ILE A 211 12.77 44.80 -13.94
N VAL A 212 13.95 44.81 -14.54
CA VAL A 212 14.99 45.78 -14.18
C VAL A 212 14.91 46.91 -15.20
N ALA A 213 14.51 48.09 -14.77
CA ALA A 213 14.73 49.34 -15.48
C ALA A 213 15.26 50.40 -14.48
N PRO A 214 16.23 51.25 -14.87
CA PRO A 214 17.08 52.01 -13.95
C PRO A 214 16.62 53.46 -13.74
N ALA A 215 16.79 53.98 -12.52
CA ALA A 215 16.93 55.42 -12.22
C ALA A 215 17.45 55.54 -10.76
N CYS A 216 18.73 55.81 -10.53
CA CYS A 216 19.31 57.16 -10.47
C CYS A 216 18.55 58.06 -9.49
N TRP A 217 18.97 58.05 -8.23
CA TRP A 217 18.72 59.10 -7.25
C TRP A 217 20.08 59.64 -6.82
N ILE A 218 20.37 60.88 -7.26
CA ILE A 218 21.01 61.88 -6.40
C ILE A 218 19.88 62.48 -5.57
#